data_AF-A0A1M6CGP6-F1
#
_entry.id   AF-A0A1M6CGP6-F1
#
_cell.length_a   1.000
_cell.length_b   1.000
_cell.length_c   1.000
_cell.angle_alpha   90.00
_cell.angle_beta   90.00
_cell.angle_gamma   90.00
#
_symmetry.space_group_name_H-M   'P 1'
#
loop_
_entity.id
_entity.type
_entity.pdbx_description
1 polymer ?
#
loop_
_entity_poly.entity_id
_entity_poly.type
_entity_poly.pdbx_seq_one_letter_code
_entity_poly.pdbx_strand_id
1 'polypeptide(L)'
;MRQVITAKDIQIYFGKKESMSFKMMSQIKKDLGKQKHQPITIQDFCEYYKVDKEGIVEIIKNNENEKQNVASKNNIEKKDTITEKDEVKPKYNQIKPYTFSKPTY
;
A
#
# COMPACT_ATOMS: atom_id res chain seq x y z
N MET A 1 -9.63 11.63 6.21
CA MET A 1 -10.46 10.67 5.46
C MET A 1 -10.45 10.98 3.98
N ARG A 2 -9.85 10.08 3.20
CA ARG A 2 -9.77 10.12 1.73
C ARG A 2 -11.10 9.75 1.07
N GLN A 3 -11.41 10.34 -0.08
CA GLN A 3 -12.62 10.05 -0.89
C GLN A 3 -12.42 8.95 -1.96
N VAL A 4 -11.17 8.62 -2.25
CA VAL A 4 -10.72 7.62 -3.23
C VAL A 4 -10.46 6.29 -2.52
N ILE A 5 -10.58 5.16 -3.23
CA ILE A 5 -10.19 3.82 -2.75
C ILE A 5 -8.84 3.40 -3.33
N THR A 6 -8.04 2.67 -2.54
CA THR A 6 -6.82 1.97 -3.00
C THR A 6 -7.03 0.46 -3.00
N ALA A 7 -6.14 -0.26 -3.70
CA ALA A 7 -6.05 -1.70 -3.61
C ALA A 7 -5.89 -2.22 -2.17
N LYS A 8 -5.31 -1.45 -1.24
CA LYS A 8 -5.14 -1.87 0.17
C LYS A 8 -6.46 -1.91 0.94
N ASP A 9 -7.36 -0.96 0.70
CA ASP A 9 -8.68 -0.94 1.36
C ASP A 9 -9.54 -2.10 0.82
N ILE A 10 -9.51 -2.33 -0.50
CA ILE A 10 -10.13 -3.50 -1.16
C ILE A 10 -9.55 -4.81 -0.60
N GLN A 11 -8.24 -4.87 -0.36
CA GLN A 11 -7.56 -6.03 0.20
C GLN A 11 -8.14 -6.41 1.56
N ILE A 12 -8.28 -5.42 2.45
CA ILE A 12 -8.75 -5.62 3.82
C ILE A 12 -10.25 -5.92 3.82
N TYR A 13 -11.05 -5.15 3.07
CA TYR A 13 -12.50 -5.32 2.98
C TYR A 13 -12.92 -6.73 2.49
N PHE A 14 -12.24 -7.30 1.49
CA PHE A 14 -12.54 -8.64 0.96
C PHE A 14 -11.64 -9.76 1.49
N GLY A 15 -10.68 -9.47 2.39
CA GLY A 15 -9.70 -10.45 2.88
C GLY A 15 -8.88 -11.14 1.78
N LYS A 16 -8.55 -10.44 0.69
CA LYS A 16 -7.85 -11.02 -0.48
C LYS A 16 -6.34 -10.73 -0.47
N LYS A 17 -5.64 -11.31 -1.45
CA LYS A 17 -4.25 -10.91 -1.76
C LYS A 17 -4.24 -9.57 -2.50
N GLU A 18 -3.23 -8.75 -2.25
CA GLU A 18 -3.10 -7.42 -2.85
C GLU A 18 -3.15 -7.45 -4.40
N SER A 19 -2.48 -8.43 -5.02
CA SER A 19 -2.50 -8.64 -6.48
C SER A 19 -3.90 -8.90 -7.04
N MET A 20 -4.80 -9.53 -6.27
CA MET A 20 -6.21 -9.70 -6.67
C MET A 20 -6.99 -8.39 -6.50
N SER A 21 -6.66 -7.61 -5.47
CA SER A 21 -7.27 -6.28 -5.24
C SER A 21 -6.93 -5.30 -6.36
N PHE A 22 -5.71 -5.34 -6.91
CA PHE A 22 -5.35 -4.61 -8.12
C PHE A 22 -6.13 -5.06 -9.37
N LYS A 23 -6.39 -6.37 -9.52
CA LYS A 23 -7.24 -6.88 -10.61
C LYS A 23 -8.68 -6.41 -10.47
N MET A 24 -9.26 -6.49 -9.26
CA MET A 24 -10.60 -5.98 -8.95
C MET A 24 -10.69 -4.48 -9.26
N MET A 25 -9.75 -3.68 -8.77
CA MET A 25 -9.67 -2.24 -9.07
C MET A 25 -9.57 -1.94 -10.58
N SER A 26 -8.89 -2.80 -11.34
CA SER A 26 -8.78 -2.66 -12.80
C SER A 26 -10.07 -3.08 -13.52
N GLN A 27 -10.79 -4.07 -13.00
CA GLN A 27 -12.07 -4.53 -13.54
C GLN A 27 -13.16 -3.47 -13.34
N ILE A 28 -13.28 -2.93 -12.12
CA ILE A 28 -14.20 -1.81 -11.78
C ILE A 28 -13.97 -0.63 -12.75
N LYS A 29 -12.71 -0.26 -13.04
CA LYS A 29 -12.43 0.81 -14.01
C LYS A 29 -12.94 0.50 -15.42
N LYS A 30 -12.77 -0.73 -15.91
CA LYS A 30 -13.26 -1.14 -17.24
C LYS A 30 -14.79 -1.07 -17.31
N ASP A 31 -15.45 -1.63 -16.29
CA ASP A 31 -16.90 -1.78 -16.27
C ASP A 31 -17.61 -0.42 -16.10
N LEU A 32 -17.02 0.53 -15.38
CA LEU A 32 -17.47 1.93 -15.32
C LEU A 32 -16.93 2.81 -16.47
N GLY A 33 -16.21 2.25 -17.46
CA GLY A 33 -15.65 3.00 -18.59
C GLY A 33 -14.61 4.08 -18.22
N LYS A 34 -14.00 4.00 -17.03
CA LYS A 34 -13.09 5.02 -16.51
C LYS A 34 -11.68 4.93 -17.11
N GLN A 35 -11.10 6.10 -17.36
CA GLN A 35 -9.74 6.21 -17.90
C GLN A 35 -8.68 5.76 -16.88
N LYS A 36 -7.50 5.32 -17.37
CA LYS A 36 -6.42 4.79 -16.51
C LYS A 36 -6.05 5.73 -15.36
N HIS A 37 -5.97 7.03 -15.62
CA HIS A 37 -5.62 8.08 -14.66
C HIS A 37 -6.75 8.43 -13.67
N GLN A 38 -8.02 8.14 -14.00
CA GLN A 38 -9.15 8.49 -13.14
C GLN A 38 -9.15 7.58 -11.89
N PRO A 39 -9.30 8.13 -10.68
CA PRO A 39 -9.44 7.33 -9.47
C PRO A 39 -10.82 6.67 -9.38
N ILE A 40 -10.92 5.60 -8.58
CA ILE A 40 -12.19 5.04 -8.14
C ILE A 40 -12.53 5.71 -6.80
N THR A 41 -13.67 6.39 -6.74
CA THR A 41 -14.20 6.97 -5.50
C THR A 41 -14.83 5.90 -4.63
N ILE A 42 -15.04 6.21 -3.34
CA ILE A 42 -15.81 5.32 -2.45
C ILE A 42 -17.21 5.06 -3.03
N GLN A 43 -17.84 6.09 -3.62
CA GLN A 43 -19.18 5.96 -4.20
C GLN A 43 -19.21 4.97 -5.36
N ASP A 44 -18.30 5.10 -6.33
CA ASP A 44 -18.17 4.19 -7.48
C ASP A 44 -18.08 2.72 -7.06
N PHE A 45 -17.30 2.45 -6.00
CA PHE A 45 -17.08 1.11 -5.47
C PHE A 45 -18.31 0.55 -4.76
N CYS A 46 -18.97 1.37 -3.92
CA CYS A 46 -20.20 0.98 -3.23
C CYS A 46 -21.31 0.67 -4.24
N GLU A 47 -21.43 1.50 -5.28
CA GLU A 47 -22.40 1.32 -6.35
C GLU A 47 -22.12 0.10 -7.23
N TYR A 48 -20.85 -0.21 -7.52
CA TYR A 48 -20.46 -1.38 -8.31
C TYR A 48 -20.74 -2.70 -7.55
N TYR A 49 -20.32 -2.79 -6.27
CA TYR A 49 -20.49 -4.02 -5.48
C TYR A 49 -21.83 -4.14 -4.74
N LYS A 50 -22.68 -3.10 -4.77
CA LYS A 50 -23.93 -3.01 -4.00
C LYS A 50 -23.70 -3.24 -2.50
N VAL A 51 -22.74 -2.51 -1.94
CA VAL A 51 -22.32 -2.60 -0.54
C VAL A 51 -22.45 -1.27 0.19
N ASP A 52 -22.72 -1.33 1.49
CA ASP A 52 -22.87 -0.15 2.33
C ASP A 52 -21.54 0.58 2.56
N LYS A 53 -21.64 1.92 2.58
CA LYS A 53 -20.51 2.83 2.66
C LYS A 53 -19.78 2.79 4.01
N GLU A 54 -20.48 2.43 5.08
CA GLU A 54 -20.00 2.57 6.46
C GLU A 54 -18.78 1.68 6.74
N GLY A 55 -18.87 0.37 6.46
CA GLY A 55 -17.76 -0.57 6.72
C GLY A 55 -16.48 -0.25 5.92
N ILE A 56 -16.61 0.30 4.71
CA ILE A 56 -15.46 0.74 3.91
C ILE A 56 -14.82 1.99 4.51
N VAL A 57 -15.65 2.92 5.01
CA VAL A 57 -15.19 4.15 5.66
C VAL A 57 -14.43 3.84 6.97
N GLU A 58 -14.88 2.86 7.75
CA GLU A 58 -14.17 2.40 8.95
C GLU A 58 -12.79 1.82 8.62
N ILE A 59 -12.69 0.95 7.62
CA ILE A 59 -11.40 0.40 7.16
C ILE A 59 -10.45 1.50 6.71
N ILE A 60 -10.95 2.49 5.95
CA ILE A 60 -10.12 3.63 5.51
C ILE A 60 -9.62 4.45 6.69
N LYS A 61 -10.45 4.70 7.71
CA LYS A 61 -10.03 5.40 8.95
C LYS A 61 -8.93 4.60 9.68
N ASN A 62 -9.11 3.29 9.85
CA ASN A 62 -8.13 2.43 10.50
C ASN A 62 -6.78 2.42 9.74
N ASN A 63 -6.82 2.32 8.41
CA ASN A 63 -5.64 2.42 7.54
C ASN A 63 -4.93 3.78 7.59
N GLU A 64 -5.68 4.88 7.78
CA GLU A 64 -5.11 6.23 7.97
C GLU A 64 -4.40 6.33 9.34
N ASN A 65 -4.99 5.75 10.40
CA ASN A 65 -4.45 5.77 11.76
C ASN A 65 -3.18 4.90 11.93
N GLU A 66 -3.10 3.72 11.30
CA GLU A 66 -1.91 2.87 11.35
C GLU A 66 -0.66 3.59 10.82
N LYS A 67 -0.80 4.33 9.72
CA LYS A 67 0.31 5.08 9.11
C LYS A 67 0.86 6.17 10.03
N GLN A 68 -0.01 6.86 10.76
CA GLN A 68 0.40 7.88 11.73
C GLN A 68 1.17 7.24 12.91
N ASN A 69 0.70 6.09 13.40
CA ASN A 69 1.38 5.36 14.47
C ASN A 69 2.77 4.84 14.06
N VAL A 70 2.95 4.37 12.82
CA VAL A 70 4.27 3.98 12.29
C VAL A 70 5.19 5.20 12.13
N ALA A 71 4.68 6.33 11.63
CA ALA A 71 5.46 7.55 11.51
C ALA A 71 5.96 8.06 12.87
N SER A 72 5.14 8.01 13.92
CA SER A 72 5.54 8.40 15.28
C SER A 72 6.61 7.48 15.86
N LYS A 73 6.51 6.16 15.65
CA LYS A 73 7.52 5.18 16.13
C LYS A 73 8.89 5.39 15.48
N ASN A 74 8.92 5.64 14.17
CA ASN A 74 10.15 5.89 13.40
C ASN A 74 10.88 7.20 13.80
N ASN A 75 10.25 8.07 14.60
CA ASN A 75 10.86 9.28 15.16
C ASN A 75 11.46 9.08 16.58
N ILE A 76 11.19 7.94 17.22
CA ILE A 76 11.71 7.60 18.56
C ILE A 76 13.03 6.84 18.42
N GLU A 77 13.11 5.87 17.50
CA GLU A 77 14.32 5.06 17.23
C GLU A 77 15.54 5.85 16.71
N LYS A 78 15.43 7.17 16.50
CA LYS A 78 16.52 8.04 16.05
C LYS A 78 17.12 8.95 17.13
N LYS A 79 16.67 8.86 18.39
CA LYS A 79 17.11 9.78 19.46
C LYS A 79 18.03 9.14 20.51
N ASP A 80 18.00 7.82 20.66
CA ASP A 80 18.63 7.12 21.79
C ASP A 80 19.76 6.17 21.35
N THR A 81 20.80 6.66 20.67
CA THR A 81 22.10 5.95 20.55
C THR A 81 23.25 6.84 20.03
N ILE A 82 23.84 7.65 20.92
CA ILE A 82 25.22 8.13 20.77
C ILE A 82 25.93 7.96 22.10
N THR A 83 27.13 7.37 22.06
CA THR A 83 28.00 6.92 23.19
C THR A 83 27.57 5.56 23.78
N GLU A 84 28.36 4.47 23.70
CA GLU A 84 29.62 4.25 22.96
C GLU A 84 29.87 2.75 22.63
N LYS A 85 30.86 2.49 21.75
CA LYS A 85 31.69 1.26 21.60
C LYS A 85 31.05 -0.13 21.83
N ASP A 86 30.66 -0.80 20.74
CA ASP A 86 31.26 -2.09 20.31
C ASP A 86 30.80 -2.44 18.87
N GLU A 87 31.74 -2.65 17.93
CA GLU A 87 31.43 -2.87 16.51
C GLU A 87 30.99 -4.32 16.20
N VAL A 88 29.67 -4.56 16.11
CA VAL A 88 29.12 -5.75 15.43
C VAL A 88 28.27 -5.34 14.24
N LYS A 89 28.83 -5.47 13.03
CA LYS A 89 28.23 -4.99 11.77
C LYS A 89 27.02 -5.86 11.35
N PRO A 90 25.82 -5.29 11.12
CA PRO A 90 24.67 -6.06 10.71
C PRO A 90 24.81 -6.56 9.26
N LYS A 91 24.43 -7.82 9.01
CA LYS A 91 24.50 -8.48 7.70
C LYS A 91 23.46 -7.89 6.73
N TYR A 92 23.84 -6.83 6.01
CA TYR A 92 23.17 -6.50 4.75
C TYR A 92 23.57 -7.54 3.68
N ASN A 93 22.59 -8.15 3.03
CA ASN A 93 22.87 -9.03 1.89
C ASN A 93 23.54 -8.20 0.80
N GLN A 94 24.69 -8.68 0.32
CA GLN A 94 25.48 -8.01 -0.72
C GLN A 94 24.65 -7.89 -2.00
N ILE A 95 24.17 -6.69 -2.30
CA ILE A 95 23.54 -6.37 -3.58
C ILE A 95 24.64 -6.43 -4.62
N LYS A 96 24.66 -7.52 -5.41
CA LYS A 96 25.59 -7.64 -6.54
C LYS A 96 25.30 -6.50 -7.53
N PRO A 97 26.32 -5.77 -8.03
CA PRO A 97 26.09 -4.72 -9.00
C PRO A 97 25.46 -5.31 -10.27
N TYR A 98 24.53 -4.58 -10.88
CA TYR A 98 23.90 -5.02 -12.13
C TYR A 98 24.94 -5.08 -13.25
N THR A 99 25.31 -6.29 -13.65
CA THR A 99 26.18 -6.52 -14.81
C THR A 99 25.30 -6.63 -16.06
N PHE A 100 25.56 -5.79 -17.05
CA PHE A 100 24.89 -5.90 -18.35
C PHE A 100 25.15 -7.29 -18.94
N SER A 101 24.12 -8.00 -19.37
CA SER A 101 24.28 -9.28 -20.05
C SER A 101 25.09 -9.08 -21.33
N LYS A 102 26.10 -9.94 -21.56
CA LYS A 102 26.91 -9.88 -22.78
C LYS A 102 26.01 -9.96 -24.03
N PRO A 103 26.34 -9.25 -25.11
CA PRO A 103 25.60 -9.36 -26.36
C PRO A 103 25.61 -10.81 -26.85
N THR A 104 24.45 -11.32 -27.20
CA THR A 104 24.30 -12.56 -27.96
C THR A 104 24.68 -12.27 -29.41
N TYR A 105 25.83 -12.80 -29.83
CA TYR A 105 26.23 -12.90 -31.24
C TYR A 105 25.59 -14.12 -31.90
#